data_AF-A0A3B4TF09-F1
#
_entry.id   AF-A0A3B4TF09-F1
#
_cell.length_a   1.000
_cell.length_b   1.000
_cell.length_c   1.000
_cell.angle_alpha   90.00
_cell.angle_beta   90.00
_cell.angle_gamma   90.00
#
_symmetry.space_group_name_H-M   'P 1'
#
loop_
_entity.id
_entity.type
_entity.pdbx_description
1 polymer ?
#
loop_
_entity_poly.entity_id
_entity_poly.type
_entity_poly.pdbx_seq_one_letter_code
_entity_poly.pdbx_strand_id
1 'polypeptide(L)'
;MMDDLDRELGPRVDLEDDNNSSDTNSAKGHKKSKLPLANPMCEETLDESGFHQSTRICLEQIREAMLHHRWQEAAEYMACYPQMLEDPNQGSRPQYKELIMRLSTEILHHHPNSKLEDYNNIYERMKHSGFKHYLMVSLEHSFHLLLHGHIEDAKHQLSVAESWRYGKESAVQCQKTKLIQAYRSLLDYIIWCDKKFTLSKTDHLDSGDNQEMRNYFRQASVNLKEILKNPGVWDPFILSYVEMLEFYDDHREALNVLNDYAYDNSFPPNPNAHVYLYQYLKRHDTSQRKLMKVLKILHVLVPSHELMLEYSFLLLQSEKTSDHQKALGVVLEMLDFACWRSNMDAWKRLKAIIQKLQLQEDWKTVVHEKMAGRKDFWPALHFTSFHAIKDSEENPELMEVKASLTKVLCPDLILKYTAGGVASAEWT
;
A
#
# COMPACT_ATOMS: atom_id res chain seq x y z
N MET A 1 -20.80 2.69 28.81
CA MET A 1 -19.81 3.40 29.64
C MET A 1 -18.71 3.79 28.68
N MET A 2 -18.98 4.86 27.93
CA MET A 2 -18.06 5.55 27.02
C MET A 2 -17.38 6.63 27.85
N ASP A 3 -16.07 6.76 27.70
CA ASP A 3 -15.28 8.01 27.84
C ASP A 3 -13.81 7.61 27.97
N ASP A 4 -13.05 7.73 26.87
CA ASP A 4 -11.60 8.02 26.89
C ASP A 4 -11.04 8.20 25.45
N LEU A 5 -11.76 8.95 24.60
CA LEU A 5 -11.30 9.32 23.25
C LEU A 5 -11.04 10.83 23.08
N ASP A 6 -11.30 11.64 24.11
CA ASP A 6 -11.20 13.11 24.03
C ASP A 6 -9.90 13.70 24.58
N ARG A 7 -8.85 12.88 24.82
CA ARG A 7 -7.58 13.38 25.38
C ARG A 7 -6.45 13.63 24.35
N GLU A 8 -6.70 13.44 23.06
CA GLU A 8 -5.68 13.63 22.01
C GLU A 8 -5.92 14.82 21.06
N LEU A 9 -6.90 15.68 21.32
CA LEU A 9 -7.11 16.89 20.52
C LEU A 9 -6.92 18.15 21.38
N GLY A 10 -5.77 18.80 21.22
CA GLY A 10 -5.54 20.16 21.74
C GLY A 10 -6.51 21.18 21.12
N PRO A 11 -6.60 22.40 21.68
CA PRO A 11 -7.73 23.30 21.45
C PRO A 11 -7.82 23.76 19.99
N ARG A 12 -8.99 23.58 19.38
CA ARG A 12 -9.37 24.31 18.17
C ARG A 12 -9.58 25.77 18.54
N VAL A 13 -8.73 26.65 18.02
CA VAL A 13 -8.99 28.09 18.02
C VAL A 13 -9.88 28.38 16.82
N ASP A 14 -11.15 28.62 17.10
CA ASP A 14 -12.06 29.27 16.16
C ASP A 14 -11.66 30.74 16.05
N LEU A 15 -11.31 31.19 14.84
CA LEU A 15 -11.25 32.61 14.52
C LEU A 15 -12.38 32.89 13.54
N GLU A 16 -13.50 33.35 14.11
CA GLU A 16 -14.54 34.04 13.37
C GLU A 16 -13.97 35.34 12.80
N ASP A 17 -14.18 35.50 11.48
CA ASP A 17 -14.13 36.76 10.77
C ASP A 17 -15.19 37.71 11.37
N ASP A 18 -14.78 38.89 11.85
CA ASP A 18 -15.50 40.13 11.55
C ASP A 18 -14.78 41.38 12.08
N ASN A 19 -14.49 42.28 11.13
CA ASN A 19 -14.90 43.70 11.12
C ASN A 19 -13.81 44.76 10.87
N ASN A 20 -14.26 45.74 10.10
CA ASN A 20 -13.58 46.80 9.39
C ASN A 20 -12.97 47.89 10.28
N SER A 21 -11.86 48.49 9.82
CA SER A 21 -11.62 49.93 9.96
C SER A 21 -10.63 50.43 8.91
N SER A 22 -11.02 51.50 8.21
CA SER A 22 -10.28 52.24 7.19
C SER A 22 -9.18 53.13 7.77
N ASP A 23 -8.03 53.26 7.09
CA ASP A 23 -7.70 54.44 6.25
C ASP A 23 -6.21 54.59 5.89
N THR A 24 -5.96 54.64 4.58
CA THR A 24 -5.01 55.46 3.80
C THR A 24 -3.51 55.60 4.18
N ASN A 25 -2.66 55.04 3.31
CA ASN A 25 -1.75 55.73 2.36
C ASN A 25 -0.27 55.28 2.27
N SER A 26 0.11 54.99 1.02
CA SER A 26 1.41 55.24 0.37
C SER A 26 2.53 54.18 0.35
N ALA A 27 2.48 53.40 -0.74
CA ALA A 27 3.54 53.24 -1.76
C ALA A 27 4.77 52.33 -1.55
N LYS A 28 4.74 51.26 -2.37
CA LYS A 28 5.83 50.65 -3.19
C LYS A 28 6.91 49.82 -2.51
N GLY A 29 6.88 48.51 -2.83
CA GLY A 29 8.10 47.72 -3.04
C GLY A 29 7.97 46.26 -2.62
N HIS A 30 8.10 45.34 -3.58
CA HIS A 30 8.20 43.88 -3.46
C HIS A 30 6.88 43.10 -3.34
N LYS A 31 6.48 42.48 -4.47
CA LYS A 31 5.59 41.32 -4.49
C LYS A 31 6.22 40.22 -3.62
N LYS A 32 5.73 40.06 -2.38
CA LYS A 32 5.99 38.87 -1.57
C LYS A 32 5.42 37.67 -2.33
N SER A 33 6.23 36.63 -2.49
CA SER A 33 5.82 35.36 -3.09
C SER A 33 4.59 34.83 -2.33
N LYS A 34 3.55 34.44 -3.06
CA LYS A 34 2.34 33.78 -2.52
C LYS A 34 2.57 32.29 -2.30
N LEU A 35 3.77 31.90 -1.87
CA LEU A 35 4.00 30.56 -1.38
C LEU A 35 3.62 30.56 0.10
N PRO A 36 2.84 29.57 0.58
CA PRO A 36 2.60 29.45 2.01
C PRO A 36 3.96 29.31 2.71
N LEU A 37 4.27 30.27 3.59
CA LEU A 37 5.40 30.13 4.50
C LEU A 37 5.15 28.88 5.33
N ALA A 38 6.12 27.99 5.32
CA ALA A 38 6.08 26.77 6.11
C ALA A 38 5.87 27.14 7.59
N ASN A 39 4.84 26.59 8.24
CA ASN A 39 4.64 26.80 9.67
C ASN A 39 5.91 26.41 10.44
N PRO A 40 6.31 27.19 11.48
CA PRO A 40 7.45 26.84 12.32
C PRO A 40 7.23 25.46 12.95
N MET A 41 8.28 24.63 12.97
CA MET A 41 8.18 23.26 13.52
C MET A 41 8.14 23.23 15.05
N CYS A 42 8.43 24.35 15.71
CA CYS A 42 8.43 24.49 17.16
C CYS A 42 8.01 25.92 17.53
N GLU A 43 7.02 26.07 18.42
CA GLU A 43 6.56 27.38 18.90
C GLU A 43 7.51 27.93 19.97
N GLU A 44 7.81 29.23 19.90
CA GLU A 44 8.56 29.92 20.94
C GLU A 44 7.77 29.90 22.25
N THR A 45 8.39 29.39 23.32
CA THR A 45 7.82 29.45 24.67
C THR A 45 8.49 30.59 25.43
N LEU A 46 7.70 31.35 26.21
CA LEU A 46 8.14 32.57 26.90
C LEU A 46 9.25 32.37 27.95
N ASP A 47 9.56 31.11 28.31
CA ASP A 47 10.61 30.71 29.28
C ASP A 47 11.54 29.62 28.69
N GLU A 48 12.04 29.81 27.47
CA GLU A 48 12.98 28.87 26.83
C GLU A 48 14.44 29.06 27.32
N SER A 49 15.13 27.97 27.67
CA SER A 49 16.56 28.04 28.02
C SER A 49 17.41 28.36 26.80
N GLY A 50 18.57 29.01 26.97
CA GLY A 50 19.46 29.35 25.85
C GLY A 50 19.92 28.13 25.02
N PHE A 51 19.97 26.95 25.63
CA PHE A 51 20.24 25.68 24.94
C PHE A 51 19.08 25.28 24.01
N HIS A 52 17.84 25.33 24.50
CA HIS A 52 16.65 25.02 23.71
C HIS A 52 16.48 26.00 22.55
N GLN A 53 16.65 27.31 22.81
CA GLN A 53 16.59 28.34 21.78
C GLN A 53 17.62 28.08 20.67
N SER A 54 18.87 27.78 21.04
CA SER A 54 19.94 27.49 20.08
C SER A 54 19.64 26.24 19.25
N THR A 55 19.03 25.23 19.86
CA THR A 55 18.72 23.99 19.16
C THR A 55 17.51 24.12 18.24
N ARG A 56 16.51 24.92 18.62
CA ARG A 56 15.39 25.30 17.75
C ARG A 56 15.89 26.04 16.51
N ILE A 57 16.75 27.04 16.70
CA ILE A 57 17.38 27.77 15.59
C ILE A 57 18.17 26.81 14.70
N CYS A 58 18.94 25.89 15.30
CA CYS A 58 19.68 24.87 14.55
C CYS A 58 18.76 24.00 13.68
N LEU A 59 17.62 23.54 14.22
CA LEU A 59 16.63 22.77 13.45
C LEU A 59 16.02 23.60 12.31
N GLU A 60 15.72 24.87 12.55
CA GLU A 60 15.22 25.78 11.52
C GLU A 60 16.24 25.96 10.39
N GLN A 61 17.53 26.12 10.73
CA GLN A 61 18.59 26.21 9.72
C GLN A 61 18.79 24.91 8.94
N ILE A 62 18.71 23.74 9.60
CA ILE A 62 18.72 22.43 8.92
C ILE A 62 17.57 22.37 7.90
N ARG A 63 16.35 22.71 8.33
CA ARG A 63 15.17 22.69 7.47
C ARG A 63 15.33 23.62 6.26
N GLU A 64 15.73 24.87 6.49
CA GLU A 64 15.94 25.85 5.44
C GLU A 64 17.02 25.40 4.44
N ALA A 65 18.12 24.84 4.93
CA ALA A 65 19.17 24.30 4.08
C ALA A 65 18.67 23.12 3.23
N MET A 66 17.93 22.17 3.82
CA MET A 66 17.34 21.03 3.10
C MET A 66 16.33 21.47 2.03
N LEU A 67 15.43 22.42 2.35
CA LEU A 67 14.44 22.94 1.41
C LEU A 67 15.07 23.65 0.20
N HIS A 68 16.27 24.21 0.37
CA HIS A 68 17.03 24.88 -0.69
C HIS A 68 18.11 23.98 -1.31
N HIS A 69 18.10 22.67 -1.05
CA HIS A 69 19.09 21.69 -1.53
C HIS A 69 20.55 22.04 -1.16
N ARG A 70 20.77 22.77 -0.06
CA ARG A 70 22.09 23.11 0.48
C ARG A 70 22.55 22.02 1.45
N TRP A 71 22.80 20.82 0.92
CA TRP A 71 23.03 19.61 1.72
C TRP A 71 24.30 19.64 2.58
N GLN A 72 25.36 20.29 2.09
CA GLN A 72 26.61 20.49 2.85
C GLN A 72 26.35 21.36 4.10
N GLU A 73 25.63 22.47 3.95
CA GLU A 73 25.24 23.35 5.05
C GLU A 73 24.29 22.63 6.03
N ALA A 74 23.33 21.86 5.52
CA ALA A 74 22.45 21.04 6.36
C ALA A 74 23.25 20.04 7.20
N ALA A 75 24.28 19.39 6.63
CA ALA A 75 25.15 18.46 7.33
C ALA A 75 25.97 19.14 8.44
N GLU A 76 26.46 20.37 8.20
CA GLU A 76 27.21 21.15 9.19
C GLU A 76 26.35 21.49 10.41
N TYR A 77 25.12 21.97 10.22
CA TYR A 77 24.19 22.16 11.34
C TYR A 77 23.81 20.83 12.01
N MET A 78 23.62 19.77 11.21
CA MET A 78 23.27 18.44 11.72
C MET A 78 24.39 17.80 12.53
N ALA A 79 25.65 18.23 12.40
CA ALA A 79 26.73 17.75 13.26
C ALA A 79 26.53 18.14 14.75
N CYS A 80 25.89 19.29 15.00
CA CYS A 80 25.66 19.81 16.35
C CYS A 80 24.29 19.42 16.92
N TYR A 81 23.26 19.34 16.07
CA TYR A 81 21.87 19.10 16.49
C TYR A 81 21.65 17.85 17.39
N PRO A 82 22.37 16.72 17.21
CA PRO A 82 22.25 15.55 18.09
C PRO A 82 22.56 15.80 19.57
N GLN A 83 23.17 16.92 19.93
CA GLN A 83 23.35 17.34 21.34
C GLN A 83 22.01 17.46 22.08
N MET A 84 20.89 17.67 21.39
CA MET A 84 19.54 17.63 21.98
C MET A 84 19.24 16.32 22.72
N LEU A 85 19.88 15.22 22.33
CA LEU A 85 19.71 13.92 23.00
C LEU A 85 20.33 13.87 24.40
N GLU A 86 21.22 14.81 24.72
CA GLU A 86 21.87 14.93 26.03
C GLU A 86 21.03 15.72 27.04
N ASP A 87 19.93 16.35 26.60
CA ASP A 87 19.05 17.10 27.49
C ASP A 87 18.26 16.17 28.43
N PRO A 88 18.43 16.28 29.77
CA PRO A 88 17.72 15.46 30.73
C PRO A 88 16.21 15.70 30.77
N ASN A 89 15.73 16.88 30.35
CA ASN A 89 14.31 17.23 30.42
C ASN A 89 13.52 16.78 29.17
N GLN A 90 14.11 16.85 27.97
CA GLN A 90 13.42 16.55 26.71
C GLN A 90 14.14 15.56 25.78
N GLY A 91 15.44 15.30 25.97
CA GLY A 91 16.24 14.38 25.13
C GLY A 91 15.81 12.91 25.18
N SER A 92 14.98 12.54 26.15
CA SER A 92 14.35 11.21 26.24
C SER A 92 13.11 11.04 25.36
N ARG A 93 12.56 12.13 24.78
CA ARG A 93 11.36 12.04 23.93
C ARG A 93 11.65 11.24 22.66
N PRO A 94 10.86 10.20 22.35
CA PRO A 94 11.03 9.36 21.15
C PRO A 94 11.10 10.16 19.84
N GLN A 95 10.33 11.25 19.76
CA GLN A 95 10.19 12.08 18.56
C GLN A 95 11.52 12.72 18.13
N TYR A 96 12.36 13.19 19.06
CA TYR A 96 13.66 13.80 18.69
C TYR A 96 14.64 12.79 18.13
N LYS A 97 14.60 11.54 18.63
CA LYS A 97 15.47 10.46 18.12
C LYS A 97 15.08 10.08 16.70
N GLU A 98 13.79 9.92 16.46
CA GLU A 98 13.27 9.65 15.12
C GLU A 98 13.56 10.81 14.16
N LEU A 99 13.36 12.05 14.61
CA LEU A 99 13.66 13.25 13.81
C LEU A 99 15.15 13.33 13.45
N ILE A 100 16.05 13.15 14.41
CA ILE A 100 17.50 13.17 14.18
C ILE A 100 17.91 12.08 13.19
N MET A 101 17.38 10.87 13.35
CA MET A 101 17.68 9.76 12.46
C MET A 101 17.21 10.06 11.04
N ARG A 102 15.94 10.43 10.85
CA ARG A 102 15.36 10.73 9.53
C ARG A 102 16.05 11.90 8.84
N LEU A 103 16.33 12.99 9.55
CA LEU A 103 17.05 14.14 8.99
C LEU A 103 18.47 13.77 8.60
N SER A 104 19.20 13.03 9.46
CA SER A 104 20.57 12.59 9.15
C SER A 104 20.59 11.71 7.90
N THR A 105 19.67 10.74 7.80
CA THR A 105 19.62 9.83 6.65
C THR A 105 19.28 10.56 5.35
N GLU A 106 18.34 11.51 5.41
CA GLU A 106 17.93 12.31 4.25
C GLU A 106 19.07 13.24 3.77
N ILE A 107 19.74 13.90 4.70
CA ILE A 107 20.90 14.75 4.39
C ILE A 107 22.01 13.91 3.76
N LEU A 108 22.36 12.76 4.35
CA LEU A 108 23.37 11.87 3.80
C LEU A 108 22.98 11.35 2.41
N HIS A 109 21.70 11.08 2.16
CA HIS A 109 21.19 10.61 0.86
C HIS A 109 21.51 11.58 -0.28
N HIS A 110 21.44 12.88 0.01
CA HIS A 110 21.69 13.92 -0.98
C HIS A 110 23.08 14.56 -0.90
N HIS A 111 23.89 14.16 0.08
CA HIS A 111 25.22 14.71 0.26
C HIS A 111 26.20 14.13 -0.77
N PRO A 112 26.93 14.95 -1.55
CA PRO A 112 27.74 14.49 -2.68
C PRO A 112 28.93 13.59 -2.28
N ASN A 113 29.35 13.66 -1.02
CA ASN A 113 30.50 12.91 -0.49
C ASN A 113 30.10 11.84 0.54
N SER A 114 28.81 11.51 0.70
CA SER A 114 28.42 10.49 1.67
C SER A 114 28.90 9.11 1.25
N LYS A 115 29.33 8.33 2.24
CA LYS A 115 29.73 6.93 2.09
C LYS A 115 28.86 6.05 2.98
N LEU A 116 28.86 4.75 2.71
CA LEU A 116 28.10 3.78 3.52
C LEU A 116 28.52 3.83 5.00
N GLU A 117 29.81 4.06 5.28
CA GLU A 117 30.32 4.21 6.65
C GLU A 117 29.65 5.38 7.39
N ASP A 118 29.31 6.47 6.70
CA ASP A 118 28.66 7.63 7.32
C ASP A 118 27.25 7.27 7.82
N TYR A 119 26.49 6.50 7.04
CA TYR A 119 25.19 5.99 7.45
C TYR A 119 25.33 5.03 8.63
N ASN A 120 26.25 4.08 8.54
CA ASN A 120 26.49 3.10 9.60
C ASN A 120 26.82 3.79 10.93
N ASN A 121 27.67 4.83 10.89
CA ASN A 121 28.02 5.62 12.06
C ASN A 121 26.79 6.29 12.70
N ILE A 122 25.89 6.85 11.89
CA ILE A 122 24.65 7.46 12.39
C ILE A 122 23.75 6.40 13.02
N TYR A 123 23.50 5.28 12.32
CA TYR A 123 22.66 4.21 12.87
C TYR A 123 23.24 3.62 14.16
N GLU A 124 24.55 3.39 14.24
CA GLU A 124 25.19 2.91 15.47
C GLU A 124 25.04 3.92 16.62
N ARG A 125 25.24 5.21 16.35
CA ARG A 125 25.01 6.26 17.37
C ARG A 125 23.54 6.26 17.83
N MET A 126 22.60 6.12 16.91
CA MET A 126 21.16 6.13 17.21
C MET A 126 20.73 4.89 18.01
N LYS A 127 21.24 3.70 17.68
CA LYS A 127 20.99 2.46 18.44
C LYS A 127 21.37 2.61 19.92
N HIS A 128 22.51 3.24 20.19
CA HIS A 128 23.05 3.40 21.54
C HIS A 128 22.52 4.64 22.28
N SER A 129 21.77 5.53 21.61
CA SER A 129 21.14 6.71 22.22
C SER A 129 20.01 6.37 23.21
N GLY A 130 19.53 5.13 23.25
CA GLY A 130 18.60 4.66 24.29
C GLY A 130 17.94 3.31 24.01
N PHE A 131 17.77 2.51 25.07
CA PHE A 131 17.38 1.10 25.01
C PHE A 131 16.03 0.80 24.34
N LYS A 132 15.06 1.72 24.38
CA LYS A 132 13.69 1.48 23.85
C LYS A 132 13.60 1.45 22.33
N HIS A 133 14.58 2.02 21.62
CA HIS A 133 14.53 2.23 20.16
C HIS A 133 15.48 1.30 19.40
N TYR A 134 16.39 0.61 20.09
CA TYR A 134 17.43 -0.22 19.50
C TYR A 134 16.92 -1.16 18.40
N LEU A 135 15.81 -1.88 18.66
CA LEU A 135 15.21 -2.81 17.70
C LEU A 135 14.72 -2.10 16.44
N MET A 136 13.98 -0.98 16.58
CA MET A 136 13.43 -0.26 15.42
C MET A 136 14.52 0.40 14.59
N VAL A 137 15.52 1.01 15.23
CA VAL A 137 16.67 1.60 14.53
C VAL A 137 17.47 0.52 13.82
N SER A 138 17.61 -0.68 14.41
CA SER A 138 18.27 -1.81 13.74
C SER A 138 17.49 -2.31 12.53
N LEU A 139 16.15 -2.26 12.59
CA LEU A 139 15.29 -2.59 11.44
C LEU A 139 15.46 -1.59 10.30
N GLU A 140 15.46 -0.29 10.60
CA GLU A 140 15.69 0.75 9.60
C GLU A 140 17.10 0.65 8.98
N HIS A 141 18.11 0.41 9.81
CA HIS A 141 19.47 0.16 9.33
C HIS A 141 19.51 -1.06 8.38
N SER A 142 18.82 -2.15 8.73
CA SER A 142 18.68 -3.31 7.85
C SER A 142 18.02 -2.96 6.52
N PHE A 143 16.98 -2.12 6.50
CA PHE A 143 16.36 -1.68 5.24
C PHE A 143 17.29 -0.81 4.40
N HIS A 144 18.07 0.07 5.03
CA HIS A 144 19.07 0.86 4.32
C HIS A 144 20.12 -0.04 3.64
N LEU A 145 20.64 -1.05 4.34
CA LEU A 145 21.59 -2.01 3.78
C LEU A 145 20.98 -2.80 2.61
N LEU A 146 19.71 -3.21 2.73
CA LEU A 146 18.98 -3.87 1.65
C LEU A 146 18.86 -3.02 0.39
N LEU A 147 18.53 -1.74 0.52
CA LEU A 147 18.41 -0.81 -0.61
C LEU A 147 19.73 -0.67 -1.39
N HIS A 148 20.86 -0.94 -0.73
CA HIS A 148 22.20 -0.88 -1.32
C HIS A 148 22.76 -2.27 -1.70
N GLY A 149 21.94 -3.33 -1.64
CA GLY A 149 22.33 -4.69 -2.04
C GLY A 149 23.14 -5.47 -0.99
N HIS A 150 23.30 -4.94 0.22
CA HIS A 150 24.06 -5.57 1.31
C HIS A 150 23.17 -6.51 2.14
N ILE A 151 22.70 -7.61 1.54
CA ILE A 151 21.73 -8.53 2.15
C ILE A 151 22.30 -9.25 3.39
N GLU A 152 23.53 -9.75 3.31
CA GLU A 152 24.16 -10.45 4.44
C GLU A 152 24.43 -9.52 5.61
N ASP A 153 24.87 -8.29 5.36
CA ASP A 153 25.07 -7.28 6.40
C ASP A 153 23.73 -6.90 7.04
N ALA A 154 22.67 -6.72 6.24
CA ALA A 154 21.32 -6.48 6.74
C ALA A 154 20.86 -7.62 7.68
N LYS A 155 21.10 -8.88 7.29
CA LYS A 155 20.78 -10.05 8.12
C LYS A 155 21.61 -10.08 9.40
N HIS A 156 22.89 -9.75 9.32
CA HIS A 156 23.76 -9.66 10.48
C HIS A 156 23.25 -8.62 11.47
N GLN A 157 22.84 -7.44 10.99
CA GLN A 157 22.27 -6.38 11.84
C GLN A 157 21.04 -6.86 12.62
N LEU A 158 20.10 -7.55 11.96
CA LEU A 158 18.91 -8.07 12.64
C LEU A 158 19.23 -9.22 13.60
N SER A 159 20.22 -10.05 13.26
CA SER A 159 20.67 -11.16 14.12
C SER A 159 21.28 -10.65 15.43
N VAL A 160 22.12 -9.62 15.35
CA VAL A 160 22.67 -8.94 16.53
C VAL A 160 21.52 -8.32 17.34
N ALA A 161 20.57 -7.67 16.67
CA ALA A 161 19.48 -7.01 17.35
C ALA A 161 18.52 -7.94 18.09
N GLU A 162 18.27 -9.13 17.57
CA GLU A 162 17.47 -10.15 18.27
C GLU A 162 18.13 -10.60 19.59
N SER A 163 19.45 -10.70 19.61
CA SER A 163 20.20 -11.12 20.81
C SER A 163 20.28 -10.03 21.89
N TRP A 164 19.88 -8.80 21.57
CA TRP A 164 19.97 -7.67 22.48
C TRP A 164 18.95 -7.78 23.61
N ARG A 165 19.43 -8.04 24.83
CA ARG A 165 18.62 -8.12 26.06
C ARG A 165 18.99 -7.00 27.01
N TYR A 166 18.02 -6.15 27.37
CA TYR A 166 18.21 -5.13 28.40
C TYR A 166 16.96 -4.98 29.27
N GLY A 167 17.13 -5.07 30.59
CA GLY A 167 16.05 -4.90 31.57
C GLY A 167 15.00 -6.04 31.57
N LYS A 168 13.86 -5.80 32.22
CA LYS A 168 12.70 -6.70 32.19
C LYS A 168 11.99 -6.57 30.84
N GLU A 169 11.78 -7.68 30.15
CA GLU A 169 11.08 -7.70 28.86
C GLU A 169 9.61 -7.33 29.05
N SER A 170 9.19 -6.23 28.40
CA SER A 170 7.78 -5.84 28.36
C SER A 170 7.05 -6.55 27.22
N ALA A 171 5.72 -6.64 27.29
CA ALA A 171 4.92 -7.22 26.20
C ALA A 171 5.16 -6.53 24.84
N VAL A 172 5.32 -5.20 24.85
CA VAL A 172 5.63 -4.41 23.65
C VAL A 172 7.02 -4.74 23.09
N GLN A 173 8.01 -4.94 23.98
CA GLN A 173 9.34 -5.37 23.58
C GLN A 173 9.29 -6.75 22.93
N CYS A 174 8.53 -7.69 23.50
CA CYS A 174 8.36 -9.02 22.95
C CYS A 174 7.76 -9.00 21.53
N GLN A 175 6.73 -8.18 21.29
CA GLN A 175 6.15 -7.99 19.96
C GLN A 175 7.16 -7.42 18.96
N LYS A 176 7.93 -6.40 19.35
CA LYS A 176 9.01 -5.86 18.50
C LYS A 176 10.08 -6.89 18.20
N THR A 177 10.48 -7.72 19.17
CA THR A 177 11.43 -8.80 18.94
C THR A 177 10.90 -9.82 17.93
N LYS A 178 9.62 -10.22 18.03
CA LYS A 178 8.98 -11.10 17.03
C LYS A 178 8.99 -10.49 15.63
N LEU A 179 8.79 -9.17 15.53
CA LEU A 179 8.87 -8.45 14.25
C LEU A 179 10.30 -8.50 13.67
N ILE A 180 11.33 -8.26 14.50
CA ILE A 180 12.74 -8.37 14.09
C ILE A 180 13.07 -9.79 13.61
N GLN A 181 12.59 -10.80 14.34
CA GLN A 181 12.73 -12.21 13.97
C GLN A 181 12.08 -12.52 12.62
N ALA A 182 10.88 -11.98 12.36
CA ALA A 182 10.18 -12.13 11.09
C ALA A 182 10.94 -11.49 9.93
N TYR A 183 11.42 -10.25 10.09
CA TYR A 183 12.21 -9.58 9.05
C TYR A 183 13.55 -10.26 8.80
N ARG A 184 14.24 -10.75 9.83
CA ARG A 184 15.45 -11.57 9.65
C ARG A 184 15.12 -12.82 8.83
N SER A 185 14.00 -13.48 9.12
CA SER A 185 13.58 -14.67 8.37
C SER A 185 13.08 -14.37 6.96
N LEU A 186 12.64 -13.15 6.68
CA LEU A 186 12.43 -12.68 5.31
C LEU A 186 13.77 -12.58 4.56
N LEU A 187 14.86 -12.18 5.22
CA LEU A 187 16.19 -12.21 4.63
C LEU A 187 16.69 -13.64 4.40
N ASP A 188 16.43 -14.56 5.34
CA ASP A 188 16.68 -15.99 5.14
C ASP A 188 15.95 -16.52 3.90
N TYR A 189 14.70 -16.08 3.70
CA TYR A 189 13.92 -16.39 2.50
C TYR A 189 14.52 -15.78 1.23
N ILE A 190 14.96 -14.52 1.23
CA ILE A 190 15.59 -13.89 0.06
C ILE A 190 16.87 -14.63 -0.34
N ILE A 191 17.71 -15.01 0.63
CA ILE A 191 18.92 -15.81 0.38
C ILE A 191 18.54 -17.20 -0.14
N TRP A 192 17.48 -17.80 0.40
CA TRP A 192 16.93 -19.06 -0.12
C TRP A 192 16.47 -18.95 -1.59
N CYS A 193 15.81 -17.84 -1.97
CA CYS A 193 15.41 -17.59 -3.36
C CYS A 193 16.61 -17.49 -4.30
N ASP A 194 17.68 -16.80 -3.88
CA ASP A 194 18.91 -16.68 -4.68
C ASP A 194 19.57 -18.06 -4.92
N LYS A 195 19.62 -18.90 -3.88
CA LYS A 195 20.10 -20.28 -3.99
C LYS A 195 19.20 -21.14 -4.87
N LYS A 196 17.88 -21.06 -4.70
CA LYS A 196 16.88 -21.74 -5.55
C LYS A 196 17.09 -21.41 -7.03
N PHE A 197 17.29 -20.13 -7.33
CA PHE A 197 17.50 -19.67 -8.69
C PHE A 197 18.83 -20.14 -9.28
N THR A 198 19.90 -20.11 -8.48
CA THR A 198 21.21 -20.64 -8.90
C THR A 198 21.15 -22.14 -9.18
N LEU A 199 20.49 -22.92 -8.32
CA LEU A 199 20.25 -24.35 -8.52
C LEU A 199 19.49 -24.65 -9.82
N SER A 200 18.52 -23.81 -10.20
CA SER A 200 17.77 -23.99 -11.45
C SER A 200 18.58 -23.77 -12.73
N LYS A 201 19.76 -23.12 -12.63
CA LYS A 201 20.63 -22.81 -13.77
C LYS A 201 21.78 -23.79 -13.95
N THR A 202 22.08 -24.62 -12.96
CA THR A 202 23.26 -25.50 -12.97
C THR A 202 22.81 -26.95 -12.97
N ASP A 203 23.10 -27.67 -14.07
CA ASP A 203 22.76 -29.11 -14.24
C ASP A 203 23.55 -30.05 -13.31
N HIS A 204 24.43 -29.51 -12.47
CA HIS A 204 25.25 -30.25 -11.54
C HIS A 204 24.83 -29.93 -10.10
N LEU A 205 24.09 -30.85 -9.50
CA LEU A 205 23.70 -30.83 -8.10
C LEU A 205 24.94 -31.08 -7.22
N ASP A 206 25.46 -30.06 -6.55
CA ASP A 206 26.25 -30.31 -5.36
C ASP A 206 25.32 -30.61 -4.17
N SER A 207 25.61 -31.70 -3.45
CA SER A 207 24.91 -32.10 -2.23
C SER A 207 24.97 -31.02 -1.13
N GLY A 208 26.02 -30.18 -1.15
CA GLY A 208 26.20 -29.08 -0.21
C GLY A 208 25.16 -27.95 -0.37
N ASP A 209 24.91 -27.52 -1.61
CA ASP A 209 24.01 -26.40 -1.91
C ASP A 209 22.55 -26.69 -1.51
N ASN A 210 22.11 -27.93 -1.73
CA ASN A 210 20.77 -28.38 -1.31
C ASN A 210 20.64 -28.41 0.22
N GLN A 211 21.70 -28.79 0.94
CA GLN A 211 21.68 -28.82 2.40
C GLN A 211 21.65 -27.40 2.99
N GLU A 212 22.41 -26.45 2.43
CA GLU A 212 22.35 -25.05 2.84
C GLU A 212 20.98 -24.44 2.59
N MET A 213 20.40 -24.66 1.41
CA MET A 213 19.05 -24.21 1.07
C MET A 213 18.01 -24.72 2.09
N ARG A 214 18.08 -26.01 2.46
CA ARG A 214 17.22 -26.59 3.51
C ARG A 214 17.42 -25.93 4.88
N ASN A 215 18.65 -25.52 5.21
CA ASN A 215 18.92 -24.82 6.46
C ASN A 215 18.24 -23.44 6.49
N TYR A 216 18.32 -22.67 5.40
CA TYR A 216 17.63 -21.39 5.28
C TYR A 216 16.11 -21.55 5.36
N PHE A 217 15.55 -22.55 4.69
CA PHE A 217 14.12 -22.88 4.80
C PHE A 217 13.71 -23.14 6.25
N ARG A 218 14.47 -23.99 6.97
CA ARG A 218 14.19 -24.32 8.36
C ARG A 218 14.29 -23.09 9.27
N GLN A 219 15.30 -22.25 9.08
CA GLN A 219 15.49 -21.02 9.85
C GLN A 219 14.36 -20.02 9.60
N ALA A 220 14.00 -19.80 8.34
CA ALA A 220 12.95 -18.86 7.96
C ALA A 220 11.57 -19.31 8.49
N SER A 221 11.25 -20.59 8.31
CA SER A 221 9.92 -21.14 8.63
C SER A 221 9.51 -20.97 10.09
N VAL A 222 10.46 -21.07 11.04
CA VAL A 222 10.16 -20.96 12.47
C VAL A 222 9.59 -19.60 12.82
N ASN A 223 10.27 -18.52 12.41
CA ASN A 223 9.86 -17.17 12.78
C ASN A 223 8.71 -16.67 11.91
N LEU A 224 8.65 -17.06 10.63
CA LEU A 224 7.52 -16.75 9.77
C LEU A 224 6.24 -17.37 10.34
N LYS A 225 6.26 -18.66 10.71
CA LYS A 225 5.09 -19.29 11.35
C LYS A 225 4.69 -18.62 12.67
N GLU A 226 5.65 -18.09 13.43
CA GLU A 226 5.38 -17.45 14.72
C GLU A 226 4.75 -16.06 14.58
N ILE A 227 5.22 -15.23 13.64
CA ILE A 227 4.64 -13.89 13.44
C ILE A 227 3.19 -13.96 12.97
N LEU A 228 2.87 -14.96 12.15
CA LEU A 228 1.53 -15.17 11.58
C LEU A 228 0.46 -15.52 12.61
N LYS A 229 0.83 -15.90 13.83
CA LYS A 229 -0.13 -16.12 14.94
C LYS A 229 -0.64 -14.82 15.56
N ASN A 230 0.01 -13.69 15.29
CA ASN A 230 -0.39 -12.41 15.86
C ASN A 230 -1.31 -11.67 14.88
N PRO A 231 -2.44 -11.10 15.33
CA PRO A 231 -3.31 -10.30 14.47
C PRO A 231 -2.57 -9.19 13.73
N GLY A 232 -2.70 -9.14 12.41
CA GLY A 232 -2.03 -8.15 11.56
C GLY A 232 -2.13 -8.45 10.07
N VAL A 233 -1.67 -7.51 9.25
CA VAL A 233 -1.54 -7.69 7.80
C VAL A 233 -0.08 -8.06 7.51
N TRP A 234 0.13 -9.31 7.08
CA TRP A 234 1.43 -9.96 6.97
C TRP A 234 1.75 -10.44 5.55
N ASP A 235 1.24 -9.74 4.53
CA ASP A 235 1.32 -10.13 3.11
C ASP A 235 2.71 -10.63 2.66
N PRO A 236 3.83 -9.91 2.92
CA PRO A 236 5.15 -10.39 2.51
C PRO A 236 5.54 -11.71 3.19
N PHE A 237 5.23 -11.86 4.49
CA PHE A 237 5.57 -13.05 5.27
C PHE A 237 4.73 -14.26 4.86
N ILE A 238 3.44 -14.05 4.57
CA ILE A 238 2.53 -15.09 4.06
C ILE A 238 3.05 -15.63 2.73
N LEU A 239 3.33 -14.75 1.76
CA LEU A 239 3.78 -15.15 0.44
C LEU A 239 5.12 -15.89 0.49
N SER A 240 6.09 -15.37 1.24
CA SER A 240 7.38 -16.03 1.44
C SER A 240 7.25 -17.41 2.07
N TYR A 241 6.41 -17.56 3.10
CA TYR A 241 6.25 -18.85 3.76
C TYR A 241 5.52 -19.87 2.87
N VAL A 242 4.46 -19.44 2.20
CA VAL A 242 3.69 -20.30 1.28
C VAL A 242 4.56 -20.77 0.11
N GLU A 243 5.35 -19.89 -0.52
CA GLU A 243 6.24 -20.30 -1.62
C GLU A 243 7.24 -21.39 -1.17
N MET A 244 7.81 -21.23 0.02
CA MET A 244 8.72 -22.23 0.56
C MET A 244 8.01 -23.56 0.85
N LEU A 245 6.79 -23.53 1.40
CA LEU A 245 6.00 -24.74 1.64
C LEU A 245 5.63 -25.44 0.33
N GLU A 246 5.24 -24.69 -0.71
CA GLU A 246 4.96 -25.23 -2.04
C GLU A 246 6.21 -25.88 -2.65
N PHE A 247 7.39 -25.29 -2.48
CA PHE A 247 8.64 -25.86 -2.99
C PHE A 247 9.03 -27.20 -2.34
N TYR A 248 8.70 -27.40 -1.07
CA TYR A 248 8.96 -28.64 -0.33
C TYR A 248 7.73 -29.57 -0.26
N ASP A 249 6.76 -29.39 -1.15
CA ASP A 249 5.54 -30.21 -1.27
C ASP A 249 4.64 -30.26 -0.02
N ASP A 250 4.76 -29.29 0.91
CA ASP A 250 3.86 -29.18 2.06
C ASP A 250 2.60 -28.35 1.72
N HIS A 251 1.85 -28.86 0.75
CA HIS A 251 0.62 -28.21 0.27
C HIS A 251 -0.47 -28.13 1.35
N ARG A 252 -0.46 -29.06 2.32
CA ARG A 252 -1.43 -29.05 3.41
C ARG A 252 -1.21 -27.84 4.31
N GLU A 253 0.02 -27.59 4.74
CA GLU A 253 0.33 -26.43 5.56
C GLU A 253 0.15 -25.12 4.78
N ALA A 254 0.57 -25.08 3.51
CA ALA A 254 0.38 -23.89 2.66
C ALA A 254 -1.10 -23.49 2.57
N LEU A 255 -1.98 -24.46 2.34
CA LEU A 255 -3.41 -24.24 2.30
C LEU A 255 -3.97 -23.82 3.67
N ASN A 256 -3.51 -24.39 4.78
CA ASN A 256 -3.94 -23.99 6.12
C ASN A 256 -3.58 -22.52 6.40
N VAL A 257 -2.32 -22.13 6.16
CA VAL A 257 -1.85 -20.75 6.33
C VAL A 257 -2.69 -19.76 5.54
N LEU A 258 -3.01 -20.08 4.27
CA LEU A 258 -3.85 -19.21 3.43
C LEU A 258 -5.31 -19.15 3.87
N ASN A 259 -5.88 -20.25 4.37
CA ASN A 259 -7.25 -20.25 4.90
C ASN A 259 -7.34 -19.45 6.19
N ASP A 260 -6.41 -19.65 7.13
CA ASP A 260 -6.38 -18.92 8.40
C ASP A 260 -6.24 -17.42 8.12
N TYR A 261 -5.32 -17.04 7.23
CA TYR A 261 -5.12 -15.64 6.88
C TYR A 261 -6.33 -14.99 6.18
N ALA A 262 -7.12 -15.76 5.44
CA ALA A 262 -8.31 -15.26 4.72
C ALA A 262 -9.60 -15.29 5.56
N TYR A 263 -9.72 -16.16 6.56
CA TYR A 263 -11.00 -16.44 7.22
C TYR A 263 -10.98 -16.33 8.75
N ASP A 264 -9.82 -16.15 9.38
CA ASP A 264 -9.76 -15.93 10.82
C ASP A 264 -10.22 -14.51 11.15
N ASN A 265 -11.41 -14.42 11.77
CA ASN A 265 -12.05 -13.16 12.14
C ASN A 265 -11.32 -12.43 13.29
N SER A 266 -10.28 -13.02 13.90
CA SER A 266 -9.43 -12.32 14.86
C SER A 266 -8.41 -11.39 14.19
N PHE A 267 -8.20 -11.55 12.88
CA PHE A 267 -7.32 -10.70 12.07
C PHE A 267 -8.10 -9.53 11.45
N PRO A 268 -7.44 -8.39 11.17
CA PRO A 268 -8.08 -7.33 10.41
C PRO A 268 -8.48 -7.81 9.00
N PRO A 269 -9.62 -7.36 8.46
CA PRO A 269 -10.02 -7.69 7.09
C PRO A 269 -8.95 -7.31 6.08
N ASN A 270 -8.53 -8.27 5.24
CA ASN A 270 -7.52 -8.06 4.22
C ASN A 270 -7.98 -8.67 2.87
N PRO A 271 -8.29 -7.84 1.85
CA PRO A 271 -8.63 -8.32 0.52
C PRO A 271 -7.55 -9.20 -0.11
N ASN A 272 -6.27 -8.89 0.11
CA ASN A 272 -5.15 -9.62 -0.46
C ASN A 272 -5.11 -11.09 0.01
N ALA A 273 -5.52 -11.37 1.24
CA ALA A 273 -5.58 -12.74 1.76
C ALA A 273 -6.49 -13.63 0.89
N HIS A 274 -7.64 -13.11 0.46
CA HIS A 274 -8.54 -13.82 -0.45
C HIS A 274 -7.96 -13.97 -1.86
N VAL A 275 -7.19 -12.97 -2.34
CA VAL A 275 -6.48 -13.06 -3.63
C VAL A 275 -5.46 -14.20 -3.60
N TYR A 276 -4.64 -14.27 -2.55
CA TYR A 276 -3.62 -15.32 -2.39
C TYR A 276 -4.23 -16.71 -2.31
N LEU A 277 -5.28 -16.87 -1.49
CA LEU A 277 -6.01 -18.13 -1.40
C LEU A 277 -6.65 -18.51 -2.75
N TYR A 278 -7.26 -17.56 -3.46
CA TYR A 278 -7.85 -17.82 -4.78
C TYR A 278 -6.81 -18.30 -5.78
N GLN A 279 -5.67 -17.60 -5.88
CA GLN A 279 -4.58 -17.95 -6.79
C GLN A 279 -4.01 -19.34 -6.49
N TYR A 280 -3.81 -19.66 -5.21
CA TYR A 280 -3.38 -20.98 -4.77
C TYR A 280 -4.38 -22.06 -5.20
N LEU A 281 -5.67 -21.91 -4.85
CA LEU A 281 -6.70 -22.88 -5.21
C LEU A 281 -6.84 -23.06 -6.74
N LYS A 282 -6.64 -21.99 -7.52
CA LYS A 282 -6.68 -22.04 -8.98
C LYS A 282 -5.52 -22.84 -9.56
N ARG A 283 -4.30 -22.69 -9.05
CA ARG A 283 -3.11 -23.45 -9.49
C ARG A 283 -3.20 -24.95 -9.15
N HIS A 284 -3.91 -25.28 -8.07
CA HIS A 284 -4.09 -26.66 -7.58
C HIS A 284 -5.41 -27.30 -8.05
N ASP A 285 -5.93 -26.89 -9.21
CA ASP A 285 -7.11 -27.47 -9.90
C ASP A 285 -8.33 -27.73 -9.00
N THR A 286 -8.57 -26.83 -8.04
CA THR A 286 -9.67 -26.99 -7.10
C THR A 286 -11.02 -26.73 -7.78
N SER A 287 -12.09 -27.39 -7.31
CA SER A 287 -13.45 -27.21 -7.83
C SER A 287 -13.87 -25.74 -7.96
N GLN A 288 -14.52 -25.39 -9.08
CA GLN A 288 -15.07 -24.04 -9.34
C GLN A 288 -15.93 -23.51 -8.19
N ARG A 289 -16.69 -24.37 -7.52
CA ARG A 289 -17.52 -23.99 -6.36
C ARG A 289 -16.71 -23.38 -5.21
N LYS A 290 -15.50 -23.89 -4.94
CA LYS A 290 -14.62 -23.33 -3.91
C LYS A 290 -14.04 -22.00 -4.37
N LEU A 291 -13.59 -21.90 -5.62
CA LEU A 291 -13.11 -20.65 -6.22
C LEU A 291 -14.16 -19.53 -6.13
N MET A 292 -15.40 -19.82 -6.52
CA MET A 292 -16.52 -18.87 -6.44
C MET A 292 -16.83 -18.42 -5.01
N LYS A 293 -16.60 -19.26 -3.98
CA LYS A 293 -16.79 -18.86 -2.59
C LYS A 293 -15.78 -17.80 -2.16
N VAL A 294 -14.50 -17.98 -2.53
CA VAL A 294 -13.45 -17.01 -2.23
C VAL A 294 -13.73 -15.68 -2.94
N LEU A 295 -14.03 -15.75 -4.24
CA LEU A 295 -14.34 -14.59 -5.07
C LEU A 295 -15.58 -13.83 -4.59
N LYS A 296 -16.60 -14.53 -4.08
CA LYS A 296 -17.78 -13.90 -3.49
C LYS A 296 -17.42 -13.01 -2.29
N ILE A 297 -16.48 -13.45 -1.45
CA ILE A 297 -16.06 -12.65 -0.28
C ILE A 297 -15.20 -11.48 -0.74
N LEU A 298 -14.27 -11.72 -1.67
CA LEU A 298 -13.48 -10.66 -2.28
C LEU A 298 -14.34 -9.58 -2.95
N HIS A 299 -15.42 -9.99 -3.64
CA HIS A 299 -16.40 -9.09 -4.25
C HIS A 299 -17.01 -8.12 -3.24
N VAL A 300 -17.37 -8.60 -2.06
CA VAL A 300 -17.92 -7.77 -0.98
C VAL A 300 -16.89 -6.77 -0.46
N LEU A 301 -15.62 -7.17 -0.38
CA LEU A 301 -14.53 -6.32 0.12
C LEU A 301 -14.08 -5.28 -0.91
N VAL A 302 -13.92 -5.69 -2.18
CA VAL A 302 -13.39 -4.88 -3.28
C VAL A 302 -14.14 -5.20 -4.58
N PRO A 303 -15.31 -4.56 -4.82
CA PRO A 303 -16.09 -4.80 -6.03
C PRO A 303 -15.39 -4.43 -7.34
N SER A 304 -14.38 -3.56 -7.28
CA SER A 304 -13.58 -3.13 -8.41
C SER A 304 -12.35 -4.00 -8.68
N HIS A 305 -12.16 -5.11 -7.96
CA HIS A 305 -10.97 -5.94 -8.11
C HIS A 305 -10.96 -6.65 -9.48
N GLU A 306 -9.79 -6.81 -10.10
CA GLU A 306 -9.67 -7.44 -11.43
C GLU A 306 -10.25 -8.86 -11.52
N LEU A 307 -10.14 -9.63 -10.43
CA LEU A 307 -10.73 -10.97 -10.29
C LEU A 307 -12.27 -10.99 -10.37
N MET A 308 -12.94 -9.84 -10.36
CA MET A 308 -14.39 -9.80 -10.61
C MET A 308 -14.75 -10.14 -12.07
N LEU A 309 -13.83 -9.98 -13.02
CA LEU A 309 -13.98 -10.51 -14.39
C LEU A 309 -14.02 -12.03 -14.41
N GLU A 310 -13.17 -12.66 -13.61
CA GLU A 310 -13.14 -14.10 -13.44
C GLU A 310 -14.35 -14.60 -12.66
N TYR A 311 -14.77 -13.86 -11.62
CA TYR A 311 -15.95 -14.23 -10.85
C TYR A 311 -17.22 -14.20 -11.70
N SER A 312 -17.39 -13.13 -12.49
CA SER A 312 -18.50 -13.01 -13.43
C SER A 312 -18.45 -14.07 -14.54
N PHE A 313 -17.26 -14.47 -15.00
CA PHE A 313 -17.10 -15.58 -15.93
C PHE A 313 -17.56 -16.91 -15.35
N LEU A 314 -17.12 -17.27 -14.12
CA LEU A 314 -17.54 -18.50 -13.45
C LEU A 314 -19.05 -18.52 -13.18
N LEU A 315 -19.63 -17.38 -12.81
CA LEU A 315 -21.08 -17.23 -12.64
C LEU A 315 -21.84 -17.43 -13.96
N LEU A 316 -21.30 -16.94 -15.07
CA LEU A 316 -21.90 -17.09 -16.41
C LEU A 316 -21.80 -18.52 -16.97
N GLN A 317 -20.80 -19.29 -16.53
CA GLN A 317 -20.66 -20.71 -16.85
C GLN A 317 -21.62 -21.61 -16.05
N SER A 318 -22.16 -21.12 -14.94
CA SER A 318 -23.13 -21.85 -14.12
C SER A 318 -24.44 -22.05 -14.89
N GLU A 319 -25.06 -23.22 -14.77
CA GLU A 319 -26.38 -23.49 -15.37
C GLU A 319 -27.51 -22.71 -14.68
N LYS A 320 -27.26 -22.09 -13.52
CA LYS A 320 -28.29 -21.43 -12.71
C LYS A 320 -28.61 -20.04 -13.24
N THR A 321 -29.88 -19.77 -13.54
CA THR A 321 -30.36 -18.45 -13.96
C THR A 321 -30.01 -17.36 -12.93
N SER A 322 -30.14 -17.65 -11.63
CA SER A 322 -29.77 -16.73 -10.55
C SER A 322 -28.30 -16.29 -10.59
N ASP A 323 -27.41 -17.13 -11.10
CA ASP A 323 -25.98 -16.80 -11.19
C ASP A 323 -25.70 -15.84 -12.36
N HIS A 324 -26.46 -15.93 -13.45
CA HIS A 324 -26.40 -14.97 -14.55
C HIS A 324 -26.81 -13.56 -14.09
N GLN A 325 -27.86 -13.45 -13.29
CA GLN A 325 -28.30 -12.18 -12.70
C GLN A 325 -27.25 -11.61 -11.73
N LYS A 326 -26.55 -12.47 -10.99
CA LYS A 326 -25.41 -12.05 -10.14
C LYS A 326 -24.23 -11.58 -10.98
N ALA A 327 -23.91 -12.27 -12.07
CA ALA A 327 -22.83 -11.89 -12.96
C ALA A 327 -23.04 -10.46 -13.51
N LEU A 328 -24.28 -10.12 -13.86
CA LEU A 328 -24.64 -8.75 -14.26
C LEU A 328 -24.35 -7.75 -13.14
N GLY A 329 -24.78 -8.05 -11.91
CA GLY A 329 -24.50 -7.20 -10.75
C GLY A 329 -23.01 -6.97 -10.52
N VAL A 330 -22.21 -8.05 -10.53
CA VAL A 330 -20.75 -7.98 -10.34
C VAL A 330 -20.10 -7.06 -11.37
N VAL A 331 -20.41 -7.22 -12.66
CA VAL A 331 -19.77 -6.43 -13.72
C VAL A 331 -20.24 -4.97 -13.72
N LEU A 332 -21.51 -4.72 -13.40
CA LEU A 332 -21.99 -3.34 -13.24
C LEU A 332 -21.31 -2.64 -12.05
N GLU A 333 -21.16 -3.33 -10.92
CA GLU A 333 -20.44 -2.79 -9.76
C GLU A 333 -18.96 -2.52 -10.06
N MET A 334 -18.29 -3.35 -10.87
CA MET A 334 -16.94 -3.03 -11.37
C MET A 334 -16.94 -1.75 -12.20
N LEU A 335 -17.91 -1.62 -13.13
CA LEU A 335 -17.99 -0.49 -14.05
C LEU A 335 -18.41 0.81 -13.36
N ASP A 336 -19.01 0.76 -12.17
CA ASP A 336 -19.26 1.96 -11.37
C ASP A 336 -17.96 2.71 -11.01
N PHE A 337 -16.80 2.05 -11.09
CA PHE A 337 -15.49 2.67 -10.88
C PHE A 337 -14.86 3.15 -12.18
N ALA A 338 -14.41 4.40 -12.19
CA ALA A 338 -13.87 5.07 -13.37
C ALA A 338 -12.66 4.37 -14.02
N CYS A 339 -11.84 3.64 -13.25
CA CYS A 339 -10.69 2.89 -13.77
C CYS A 339 -11.09 1.78 -14.75
N TRP A 340 -12.33 1.27 -14.69
CA TRP A 340 -12.85 0.24 -15.59
C TRP A 340 -13.57 0.82 -16.82
N ARG A 341 -13.75 2.14 -16.90
CA ARG A 341 -14.52 2.82 -17.95
C ARG A 341 -14.10 2.44 -19.36
N SER A 342 -12.79 2.25 -19.58
CA SER A 342 -12.22 1.93 -20.89
C SER A 342 -11.66 0.51 -20.97
N ASN A 343 -11.92 -0.33 -19.96
CA ASN A 343 -11.43 -1.71 -19.95
C ASN A 343 -12.27 -2.60 -20.90
N MET A 344 -11.65 -3.06 -21.98
CA MET A 344 -12.33 -3.86 -23.01
C MET A 344 -12.95 -5.15 -22.46
N ASP A 345 -12.24 -5.87 -21.59
CA ASP A 345 -12.68 -7.16 -21.09
C ASP A 345 -13.94 -7.05 -20.23
N ALA A 346 -14.05 -5.99 -19.42
CA ALA A 346 -15.25 -5.69 -18.64
C ALA A 346 -16.47 -5.44 -19.54
N TRP A 347 -16.31 -4.66 -20.61
CA TRP A 347 -17.40 -4.37 -21.54
C TRP A 347 -17.79 -5.58 -22.40
N LYS A 348 -16.81 -6.36 -22.88
CA LYS A 348 -17.07 -7.63 -23.58
C LYS A 348 -17.79 -8.62 -22.66
N ARG A 349 -17.40 -8.70 -21.39
CA ARG A 349 -18.07 -9.53 -20.38
C ARG A 349 -19.51 -9.06 -20.15
N LEU A 350 -19.74 -7.75 -19.99
CA LEU A 350 -21.09 -7.19 -19.85
C LEU A 350 -21.96 -7.55 -21.06
N LYS A 351 -21.42 -7.40 -22.28
CA LYS A 351 -22.13 -7.77 -23.52
C LYS A 351 -22.52 -9.26 -23.54
N ALA A 352 -21.59 -10.15 -23.20
CA ALA A 352 -21.85 -11.58 -23.15
C ALA A 352 -22.92 -11.94 -22.10
N ILE A 353 -22.90 -11.29 -20.93
CA ILE A 353 -23.92 -11.50 -19.88
C ILE A 353 -25.29 -11.05 -20.38
N ILE A 354 -25.39 -9.87 -20.99
CA ILE A 354 -26.66 -9.35 -21.52
C ILE A 354 -27.21 -10.28 -22.62
N GLN A 355 -26.38 -10.72 -23.56
CA GLN A 355 -26.80 -11.66 -24.61
C GLN A 355 -27.33 -12.98 -24.03
N LYS A 356 -26.69 -13.48 -22.96
CA LYS A 356 -27.13 -14.69 -22.28
C LYS A 356 -28.44 -14.49 -21.51
N LEU A 357 -28.61 -13.34 -20.85
CA LEU A 357 -29.84 -12.97 -20.14
C LEU A 357 -31.02 -12.80 -21.10
N GLN A 358 -30.81 -12.24 -22.30
CA GLN A 358 -31.87 -12.05 -23.31
C GLN A 358 -32.55 -13.36 -23.77
N LEU A 359 -31.98 -14.52 -23.46
CA LEU A 359 -32.59 -15.83 -23.68
C LEU A 359 -33.65 -16.20 -22.62
N GLN A 360 -33.77 -15.43 -21.54
CA GLN A 360 -34.71 -15.62 -20.44
C GLN A 360 -35.90 -14.66 -20.59
N GLU A 361 -37.09 -15.03 -20.12
CA GLU A 361 -38.30 -14.20 -20.30
C GLU A 361 -38.26 -12.89 -19.47
N ASP A 362 -37.69 -12.94 -18.27
CA ASP A 362 -37.66 -11.85 -17.28
C ASP A 362 -36.46 -10.90 -17.41
N TRP A 363 -35.65 -11.04 -18.47
CA TRP A 363 -34.38 -10.35 -18.62
C TRP A 363 -34.46 -8.82 -18.50
N LYS A 364 -35.54 -8.22 -19.03
CA LYS A 364 -35.76 -6.77 -18.97
C LYS A 364 -35.94 -6.29 -17.53
N THR A 365 -36.68 -7.05 -16.72
CA THR A 365 -36.92 -6.74 -15.31
C THR A 365 -35.61 -6.79 -14.53
N VAL A 366 -34.82 -7.84 -14.74
CA VAL A 366 -33.50 -8.00 -14.11
C VAL A 366 -32.57 -6.83 -14.43
N VAL A 367 -32.45 -6.46 -15.72
CA VAL A 367 -31.60 -5.34 -16.12
C VAL A 367 -32.11 -4.03 -15.54
N HIS A 368 -33.42 -3.79 -15.60
CA HIS A 368 -34.03 -2.58 -15.04
C HIS A 368 -33.78 -2.45 -13.54
N GLU A 369 -33.94 -3.53 -12.77
CA GLU A 369 -33.66 -3.54 -11.32
C GLU A 369 -32.20 -3.22 -11.01
N LYS A 370 -31.25 -3.83 -11.74
CA LYS A 370 -29.82 -3.57 -11.55
C LYS A 370 -29.40 -2.17 -12.00
N MET A 371 -30.09 -1.59 -12.98
CA MET A 371 -29.82 -0.23 -13.48
C MET A 371 -30.58 0.86 -12.72
N ALA A 372 -31.59 0.52 -11.91
CA ALA A 372 -32.48 1.50 -11.27
C ALA A 372 -31.71 2.57 -10.45
N GLY A 373 -30.73 2.15 -9.64
CA GLY A 373 -29.89 3.06 -8.86
C GLY A 373 -28.78 3.77 -9.66
N ARG A 374 -28.64 3.46 -10.95
CA ARG A 374 -27.55 3.94 -11.83
C ARG A 374 -28.01 4.98 -12.86
N LYS A 375 -29.32 5.20 -13.00
CA LYS A 375 -29.90 6.01 -14.08
C LYS A 375 -29.33 7.43 -14.15
N ASP A 376 -29.06 8.04 -13.00
CA ASP A 376 -28.69 9.47 -12.93
C ASP A 376 -27.21 9.74 -13.22
N PHE A 377 -26.31 8.84 -12.81
CA PHE A 377 -24.86 9.08 -12.88
C PHE A 377 -24.14 8.19 -13.90
N TRP A 378 -24.60 6.96 -14.11
CA TRP A 378 -23.88 5.96 -14.91
C TRP A 378 -23.78 6.33 -16.40
N PRO A 379 -24.81 6.93 -17.03
CA PRO A 379 -24.68 7.49 -18.38
C PRO A 379 -23.63 8.60 -18.47
N ALA A 380 -23.57 9.50 -17.48
CA ALA A 380 -22.54 10.54 -17.42
C ALA A 380 -21.14 9.97 -17.17
N LEU A 381 -21.04 8.84 -16.48
CA LEU A 381 -19.79 8.15 -16.23
C LEU A 381 -19.24 7.47 -17.50
N HIS A 382 -20.08 6.92 -18.38
CA HIS A 382 -19.64 6.06 -19.49
C HIS A 382 -19.95 6.55 -20.91
N PHE A 383 -20.97 7.39 -21.09
CA PHE A 383 -21.58 7.66 -22.41
C PHE A 383 -21.62 9.15 -22.79
N THR A 384 -20.65 9.95 -22.32
CA THR A 384 -20.54 11.36 -22.75
C THR A 384 -20.04 11.47 -24.18
N SER A 385 -20.25 12.63 -24.82
CA SER A 385 -19.68 12.89 -26.15
C SER A 385 -18.15 12.85 -26.15
N PHE A 386 -17.53 13.29 -25.05
CA PHE A 386 -16.08 13.19 -24.88
C PHE A 386 -15.62 11.74 -24.87
N HIS A 387 -16.30 10.86 -24.11
CA HIS A 387 -15.98 9.43 -24.10
C HIS A 387 -16.19 8.77 -25.46
N ALA A 388 -17.25 9.16 -26.19
CA ALA A 388 -17.51 8.63 -27.53
C ALA A 388 -16.38 8.96 -28.52
N ILE A 389 -15.91 10.21 -28.52
CA ILE A 389 -14.79 10.65 -29.36
C ILE A 389 -13.52 9.90 -28.98
N LYS A 390 -13.21 9.87 -27.67
CA LYS A 390 -12.01 9.19 -27.16
C LYS A 390 -12.00 7.70 -27.51
N ASP A 391 -13.11 6.99 -27.28
CA ASP A 391 -13.21 5.57 -27.62
C ASP A 391 -13.14 5.38 -29.15
N SER A 392 -13.74 6.26 -29.96
CA SER A 392 -13.61 6.17 -31.43
C SER A 392 -12.18 6.34 -31.94
N GLU A 393 -11.39 7.17 -31.28
CA GLU A 393 -10.00 7.47 -31.68
C GLU A 393 -9.02 6.42 -31.15
N GLU A 394 -9.15 6.03 -29.88
CA GLU A 394 -8.20 5.13 -29.21
C GLU A 394 -8.58 3.65 -29.33
N ASN A 395 -9.88 3.32 -29.35
CA ASN A 395 -10.36 1.94 -29.34
C ASN A 395 -11.75 1.78 -30.01
N PRO A 396 -11.82 1.78 -31.36
CA PRO A 396 -13.08 1.71 -32.08
C PRO A 396 -13.95 0.49 -31.70
N GLU A 397 -13.33 -0.65 -31.38
CA GLU A 397 -14.05 -1.85 -30.93
C GLU A 397 -14.79 -1.59 -29.61
N LEU A 398 -14.21 -0.82 -28.69
CA LEU A 398 -14.83 -0.48 -27.41
C LEU A 398 -16.08 0.37 -27.64
N MET A 399 -15.99 1.32 -28.57
CA MET A 399 -17.11 2.15 -28.98
C MET A 399 -18.27 1.29 -29.51
N GLU A 400 -17.98 0.31 -30.38
CA GLU A 400 -19.00 -0.61 -30.91
C GLU A 400 -19.67 -1.45 -29.82
N VAL A 401 -18.88 -1.99 -28.89
CA VAL A 401 -19.41 -2.78 -27.76
C VAL A 401 -20.34 -1.92 -26.90
N LYS A 402 -19.90 -0.72 -26.49
CA LYS A 402 -20.71 0.22 -25.69
C LYS A 402 -21.97 0.66 -26.43
N ALA A 403 -21.87 0.99 -27.71
CA ALA A 403 -23.01 1.38 -28.53
C ALA A 403 -24.06 0.26 -28.61
N SER A 404 -23.63 -1.00 -28.74
CA SER A 404 -24.54 -2.15 -28.77
C SER A 404 -25.33 -2.37 -27.47
N LEU A 405 -24.79 -1.89 -26.34
CA LEU A 405 -25.41 -2.04 -25.02
C LEU A 405 -26.28 -0.86 -24.60
N THR A 406 -26.15 0.29 -25.28
CA THR A 406 -26.83 1.54 -24.91
C THR A 406 -28.35 1.38 -24.86
N LYS A 407 -28.96 0.75 -25.88
CA LYS A 407 -30.42 0.53 -25.94
C LYS A 407 -30.94 -0.41 -24.85
N VAL A 408 -30.07 -1.25 -24.30
CA VAL A 408 -30.43 -2.22 -23.25
C VAL A 408 -30.28 -1.61 -21.87
N LEU A 409 -29.18 -0.89 -21.62
CA LEU A 409 -28.84 -0.36 -20.30
C LEU A 409 -29.47 1.01 -20.02
N CYS A 410 -29.68 1.80 -21.07
CA CYS A 410 -30.17 3.18 -21.00
C CYS A 410 -31.30 3.43 -22.03
N PRO A 411 -32.43 2.69 -21.97
CA PRO A 411 -33.46 2.74 -23.02
C PRO A 411 -34.13 4.11 -23.18
N ASP A 412 -34.18 4.91 -22.11
CA ASP A 412 -34.87 6.20 -22.07
C ASP A 412 -33.99 7.38 -22.53
N LEU A 413 -32.72 7.12 -22.90
CA LEU A 413 -31.75 8.16 -23.22
C LEU A 413 -31.27 8.04 -24.67
N ILE A 414 -31.29 9.17 -25.40
CA ILE A 414 -30.65 9.29 -26.71
C ILE A 414 -29.18 9.68 -26.46
N LEU A 415 -28.28 8.70 -26.46
CA LEU A 415 -26.84 8.90 -26.26
C LEU A 415 -26.11 8.99 -27.60
N LYS A 416 -25.04 9.80 -27.66
CA LYS A 416 -24.18 9.98 -28.86
C LYS A 416 -23.24 8.79 -29.15
N TYR A 417 -23.44 7.64 -28.49
CA TYR A 417 -22.79 6.37 -28.81
C TYR A 417 -23.61 5.63 -29.88
N THR A 418 -23.56 6.09 -31.12
CA THR A 418 -24.23 5.42 -32.25
C THR A 418 -23.26 4.49 -32.97
N ALA A 419 -23.59 3.21 -33.05
CA ALA A 419 -22.94 2.26 -33.96
C ALA A 419 -23.38 2.58 -35.40
N GLY A 420 -22.77 3.60 -35.99
CA GLY A 420 -23.14 4.08 -37.31
C GLY A 420 -22.30 5.29 -37.69
N GLY A 421 -21.28 5.02 -38.51
CA GLY A 421 -20.54 5.92 -39.39
C GLY A 421 -20.43 7.38 -38.99
N VAL A 422 -19.19 7.81 -38.75
CA VAL A 422 -18.76 9.18 -39.03
C VAL A 422 -19.04 9.45 -40.52
N ALA A 423 -20.24 9.91 -40.83
CA ALA A 423 -20.49 10.65 -42.04
C ALA A 423 -20.07 12.09 -41.74
N SER A 424 -19.04 12.52 -42.46
CA SER A 424 -18.56 13.90 -42.57
C SER A 424 -19.69 14.92 -42.41
N ALA A 425 -19.71 15.62 -41.28
CA ALA A 425 -20.42 16.88 -41.17
C ALA A 425 -19.48 17.96 -41.69
N GLU A 426 -19.74 18.39 -42.92
CA GLU A 426 -19.16 19.57 -43.55
C GLU A 426 -19.30 20.78 -42.63
N TRP A 427 -18.24 21.57 -42.59
CA TRP A 427 -18.24 22.88 -41.96
C TRP A 427 -19.07 23.85 -42.83
N THR A 428 -20.12 24.42 -42.25
CA THR A 428 -20.66 25.74 -42.62
C THR A 428 -20.99 26.51 -41.37
#